data_AF-A0A226D1L1-F1
#
_entry.id   AF-A0A226D1L1-F1
#
_cell.length_a   1.000
_cell.length_b   1.000
_cell.length_c   1.000
_cell.angle_alpha   90.00
_cell.angle_beta   90.00
_cell.angle_gamma   90.00
#
_symmetry.space_group_name_H-M   'P 1'
#
loop_
_entity.id
_entity.type
_entity.pdbx_description
1 polymer ?
#
loop_
_entity_poly.entity_id
_entity_poly.type
_entity_poly.pdbx_seq_one_letter_code
_entity_poly.pdbx_strand_id
1 'polypeptide(L)'
;MKVDSSEIDQDSSSPTSQGEMILFYRILSVSGITLCLYLVQYLSLYIANRPSKKKSKNIIYWDSFKYGQISSSHVSDHYSIFNLLAGIGLHYFTSALLGPTREQKFLLALITQIVLESAVNNPFFLDSFGSKLFDTSYSGDTVLNSVMDTVWFMTGNLFAVKLPYPVLLGMLGVLELYRGVYLRENVFSIVLKMKNTLLGLE
;
A
#
# COMPACT_ATOMS: atom_id res chain seq x y z
N MET A 1 -6.12 -31.48 65.77
CA MET A 1 -5.60 -30.09 65.85
C MET A 1 -5.00 -29.77 64.50
N LYS A 2 -5.39 -28.62 63.92
CA LYS A 2 -5.12 -28.09 62.57
C LYS A 2 -3.80 -28.52 61.90
N VAL A 3 -3.87 -29.00 60.67
CA VAL A 3 -2.79 -28.79 59.67
C VAL A 3 -3.21 -27.58 58.84
N ASP A 4 -2.26 -26.66 58.76
CA ASP A 4 -2.37 -25.29 58.30
C ASP A 4 -2.65 -25.20 56.79
N SER A 5 -3.52 -24.27 56.45
CA SER A 5 -3.91 -23.90 55.09
C SER A 5 -3.10 -22.67 54.68
N SER A 6 -1.82 -22.84 54.37
CA SER A 6 -0.96 -21.75 53.95
C SER A 6 0.17 -22.24 53.06
N GLU A 7 -0.11 -22.39 51.77
CA GLU A 7 0.77 -21.96 50.68
C GLU A 7 0.00 -22.21 49.37
N ILE A 8 -0.94 -21.30 49.12
CA ILE A 8 -1.39 -21.04 47.76
C ILE A 8 -0.21 -20.31 47.11
N ASP A 9 0.56 -21.02 46.29
CA ASP A 9 1.45 -20.44 45.28
C ASP A 9 0.59 -19.65 44.28
N GLN A 10 0.13 -18.48 44.70
CA GLN A 10 -0.40 -17.46 43.83
C GLN A 10 0.69 -16.41 43.64
N ASP A 11 1.03 -16.24 42.37
CA ASP A 11 1.75 -15.11 41.79
C ASP A 11 3.25 -15.32 41.51
N SER A 12 3.54 -16.01 40.40
CA SER A 12 4.86 -15.99 39.74
C SER A 12 4.81 -15.44 38.30
N SER A 13 3.73 -14.78 37.88
CA SER A 13 3.78 -13.99 36.64
C SER A 13 4.35 -12.61 36.93
N SER A 14 5.68 -12.50 36.96
CA SER A 14 6.36 -11.21 37.10
C SER A 14 5.82 -10.19 36.07
N PRO A 15 5.74 -8.89 36.39
CA PRO A 15 5.23 -7.86 35.47
C PRO A 15 5.87 -7.89 34.06
N THR A 16 7.11 -8.38 33.97
CA THR A 16 7.85 -8.60 32.72
C THR A 16 7.18 -9.64 31.82
N SER A 17 6.68 -10.75 32.37
CA SER A 17 6.02 -11.81 31.58
C SER A 17 4.64 -11.40 31.07
N GLN A 18 3.91 -10.58 31.83
CA GLN A 18 2.64 -10.02 31.37
C GLN A 18 2.82 -9.04 30.19
N GLY A 19 3.84 -8.17 30.26
CA GLY A 19 4.17 -7.25 29.17
C GLY A 19 4.58 -7.95 27.88
N GLU A 20 5.38 -9.02 27.99
CA GLU A 20 5.78 -9.86 26.86
C GLU A 20 4.57 -10.56 26.21
N MET A 21 3.64 -11.09 27.01
CA MET A 21 2.42 -11.71 26.51
C MET A 21 1.53 -10.71 25.77
N ILE A 22 1.35 -9.50 26.31
CA ILE A 22 0.57 -8.44 25.64
C ILE A 22 1.22 -8.06 24.31
N LEU A 23 2.54 -7.90 24.28
CA LEU A 23 3.27 -7.60 23.05
C LEU A 23 3.11 -8.73 22.02
N PHE A 24 3.21 -9.98 22.45
CA PHE A 24 3.03 -11.15 21.59
C PHE A 24 1.65 -11.16 20.92
N TYR A 25 0.56 -10.99 21.69
CA TYR A 25 -0.79 -10.95 21.11
C TYR A 25 -1.01 -9.75 20.18
N ARG A 26 -0.40 -8.59 20.47
CA ARG A 26 -0.44 -7.43 19.58
C ARG A 26 0.25 -7.71 18.26
N ILE A 27 1.44 -8.29 18.28
CA ILE A 27 2.18 -8.66 17.06
C ILE A 27 1.38 -9.70 16.27
N LEU A 28 0.87 -10.73 16.94
CA LEU A 28 0.11 -11.81 16.32
C LEU A 28 -1.18 -11.28 15.66
N SER A 29 -1.95 -10.46 16.37
CA SER A 29 -3.19 -9.88 15.85
C SER A 29 -2.95 -8.95 14.67
N VAL A 30 -1.98 -8.03 14.74
CA VAL A 30 -1.65 -7.13 13.61
C VAL A 30 -1.16 -7.93 12.41
N SER A 31 -0.33 -8.95 12.62
CA SER A 31 0.16 -9.83 11.55
C SER A 31 -0.99 -10.60 10.90
N GLY A 32 -1.89 -11.17 11.71
CA GLY A 32 -3.08 -11.87 11.23
C GLY A 32 -4.01 -10.96 10.41
N ILE A 33 -4.31 -9.76 10.91
CA ILE A 33 -5.11 -8.77 10.18
C ILE A 33 -4.44 -8.38 8.87
N THR A 34 -3.12 -8.18 8.88
CA THR A 34 -2.34 -7.83 7.68
C THR A 34 -2.46 -8.91 6.61
N LEU A 35 -2.30 -10.19 6.98
CA LEU A 35 -2.46 -11.31 6.06
C LEU A 35 -3.88 -11.40 5.50
N CYS A 36 -4.90 -11.20 6.35
CA CYS A 36 -6.29 -11.15 5.91
C CYS A 36 -6.54 -10.01 4.92
N LEU A 37 -5.95 -8.84 5.14
CA LEU A 37 -6.09 -7.69 4.24
C LEU A 37 -5.44 -7.95 2.88
N TYR A 38 -4.23 -8.53 2.84
CA TYR A 38 -3.63 -8.96 1.57
C TYR A 38 -4.46 -10.02 0.85
N LEU A 39 -5.07 -10.96 1.59
CA LEU A 39 -6.00 -11.92 1.02
C LEU A 39 -7.25 -11.23 0.43
N VAL A 40 -7.79 -10.22 1.12
CA VAL A 40 -8.91 -9.41 0.60
C VAL A 40 -8.49 -8.67 -0.68
N GLN A 41 -7.31 -8.06 -0.73
CA GLN A 41 -6.80 -7.43 -1.96
C GLN A 41 -6.73 -8.46 -3.09
N TYR A 42 -6.10 -9.61 -2.84
CA TYR A 42 -5.99 -10.70 -3.81
C TYR A 42 -7.36 -11.13 -4.35
N LEU A 43 -8.32 -11.40 -3.46
CA LEU A 43 -9.65 -11.87 -3.82
C LEU A 43 -10.44 -10.80 -4.59
N SER A 44 -10.34 -9.53 -4.19
CA SER A 44 -11.01 -8.43 -4.89
C SER A 44 -10.54 -8.30 -6.34
N LEU A 45 -9.23 -8.40 -6.58
CA LEU A 45 -8.63 -8.35 -7.90
C LEU A 45 -8.95 -9.61 -8.71
N TYR A 46 -8.97 -10.77 -8.05
CA TYR A 46 -9.36 -12.04 -8.69
C TYR A 46 -10.82 -12.01 -9.16
N ILE A 47 -11.75 -11.52 -8.33
CA ILE A 47 -13.16 -11.32 -8.69
C ILE A 47 -13.30 -10.29 -9.82
N ALA A 48 -12.45 -9.27 -9.84
CA ALA A 48 -12.33 -8.30 -10.93
C ALA A 48 -11.69 -8.87 -12.21
N ASN A 49 -11.51 -10.19 -12.32
CA ASN A 49 -10.90 -10.90 -13.44
C ASN A 49 -9.47 -10.44 -13.76
N ARG A 50 -8.72 -9.97 -12.75
CA ARG A 50 -7.30 -9.67 -12.93
C ARG A 50 -6.50 -10.95 -12.97
N PRO A 51 -5.64 -11.13 -13.98
CA PRO A 51 -4.76 -12.30 -14.02
C PRO A 51 -3.84 -12.28 -12.80
N SER A 52 -3.60 -13.44 -12.16
CA SER A 52 -2.69 -13.50 -11.00
C SER A 52 -1.24 -13.16 -11.40
N LYS A 53 -0.82 -13.69 -12.56
CA LYS A 53 0.44 -13.41 -13.25
C LYS A 53 0.21 -13.51 -14.77
N LYS A 54 1.07 -12.89 -15.57
CA LYS A 54 1.10 -13.02 -17.04
C LYS A 54 1.44 -14.47 -17.37
N LYS A 55 0.97 -14.97 -18.53
CA LYS A 55 1.28 -16.32 -19.04
C LYS A 55 2.78 -16.60 -19.29
N SER A 56 3.65 -15.60 -19.10
CA SER A 56 5.10 -15.76 -19.11
C SER A 56 5.53 -16.72 -17.99
N LYS A 57 6.50 -17.60 -18.28
CA LYS A 57 7.07 -18.53 -17.28
C LYS A 57 7.89 -17.82 -16.21
N ASN A 58 8.31 -16.56 -16.44
CA ASN A 58 9.21 -15.84 -15.55
C ASN A 58 8.53 -14.65 -14.87
N ILE A 59 8.86 -14.46 -13.58
CA ILE A 59 8.56 -13.23 -12.83
C ILE A 59 9.53 -12.15 -13.32
N ILE A 60 9.00 -10.99 -13.69
CA ILE A 60 9.80 -9.82 -14.04
C ILE A 60 10.08 -9.05 -12.75
N TYR A 61 11.34 -8.76 -12.44
CA TYR A 61 11.67 -8.01 -11.22
C TYR A 61 11.55 -6.51 -11.41
N TRP A 62 11.96 -6.01 -12.58
CA TRP A 62 11.89 -4.61 -12.97
C TRP A 62 11.30 -4.50 -14.37
N ASP A 63 10.24 -3.71 -14.53
CA ASP A 63 9.75 -3.31 -15.84
C ASP A 63 10.12 -1.85 -16.13
N SER A 64 10.77 -1.64 -17.27
CA SER A 64 11.24 -0.32 -17.71
C SER A 64 10.34 0.31 -18.78
N PHE A 65 9.37 -0.44 -19.32
CA PHE A 65 8.59 0.00 -20.47
C PHE A 65 7.69 1.19 -20.14
N LYS A 66 7.73 2.19 -21.02
CA LYS A 66 6.98 3.43 -20.88
C LYS A 66 5.52 3.32 -21.34
N TYR A 67 5.26 2.64 -22.46
CA TYR A 67 3.93 2.54 -23.08
C TYR A 67 3.88 1.35 -24.05
N GLY A 68 2.71 0.69 -24.14
CA GLY A 68 2.45 -0.39 -25.10
C GLY A 68 2.68 -1.80 -24.55
N GLN A 69 1.58 -2.50 -24.29
CA GLN A 69 1.52 -3.88 -23.77
C GLN A 69 2.27 -4.09 -22.45
N ILE A 70 1.76 -3.40 -21.43
CA ILE A 70 2.14 -3.55 -20.02
C ILE A 70 2.42 -5.02 -19.70
N SER A 71 3.62 -5.27 -19.20
CA SER A 71 3.92 -6.53 -18.56
C SER A 71 3.40 -6.42 -17.13
N SER A 72 2.08 -6.56 -16.94
CA SER A 72 1.44 -6.25 -15.65
C SER A 72 1.88 -7.19 -14.51
N SER A 73 2.90 -8.04 -14.69
CA SER A 73 3.44 -9.01 -13.74
C SER A 73 4.92 -8.76 -13.47
N HIS A 74 5.21 -7.60 -12.94
CA HIS A 74 6.49 -7.27 -12.38
C HIS A 74 6.42 -7.08 -10.86
N VAL A 75 7.57 -7.13 -10.21
CA VAL A 75 7.72 -6.83 -8.79
C VAL A 75 7.96 -5.34 -8.55
N SER A 76 8.53 -4.64 -9.53
CA SER A 76 8.73 -3.21 -9.47
C SER A 76 8.81 -2.56 -10.85
N ASP A 77 8.54 -1.26 -10.88
CA ASP A 77 8.56 -0.40 -12.06
C ASP A 77 8.76 1.07 -11.65
N HIS A 78 8.57 1.98 -12.61
CA HIS A 78 8.67 3.43 -12.38
C HIS A 78 7.69 3.97 -11.32
N TYR A 79 6.57 3.28 -11.07
CA TYR A 79 5.56 3.65 -10.09
C TYR A 79 5.88 3.10 -8.70
N SER A 80 6.71 2.08 -8.56
CA SER A 80 7.14 1.56 -7.24
C SER A 80 7.78 2.64 -6.35
N ILE A 81 8.61 3.52 -6.93
CA ILE A 81 9.18 4.67 -6.20
C ILE A 81 8.10 5.67 -5.81
N PHE A 82 7.11 5.88 -6.68
CA PHE A 82 5.96 6.74 -6.38
C PHE A 82 5.14 6.17 -5.21
N ASN A 83 4.82 4.87 -5.23
CA ASN A 83 4.13 4.18 -4.15
C ASN A 83 4.91 4.27 -2.84
N LEU A 84 6.23 4.05 -2.87
CA LEU A 84 7.10 4.23 -1.71
C LEU A 84 7.03 5.65 -1.13
N LEU A 85 7.16 6.69 -1.96
CA LEU A 85 7.08 8.07 -1.48
C LEU A 85 5.67 8.46 -1.01
N ALA A 86 4.62 7.92 -1.64
CA ALA A 86 3.24 8.12 -1.23
C ALA A 86 2.98 7.49 0.15
N GLY A 87 3.53 6.31 0.43
CA GLY A 87 3.48 5.66 1.73
C GLY A 87 4.13 6.50 2.84
N ILE A 88 5.28 7.11 2.53
CA ILE A 88 5.94 8.07 3.44
C ILE A 88 5.05 9.29 3.67
N GLY A 89 4.49 9.87 2.59
CA GLY A 89 3.58 11.01 2.67
C GLY A 89 2.36 10.73 3.55
N LEU A 90 1.73 9.56 3.38
CA LEU A 90 0.58 9.17 4.20
C LEU A 90 0.96 8.99 5.68
N HIS A 91 2.17 8.54 5.98
CA HIS A 91 2.66 8.47 7.35
C HIS A 91 2.71 9.86 8.02
N TYR A 92 3.24 10.87 7.32
CA TYR A 92 3.27 12.24 7.83
C TYR A 92 1.87 12.83 7.97
N PHE A 93 1.01 12.61 6.97
CA PHE A 93 -0.37 13.09 6.98
C PHE A 93 -1.15 12.52 8.18
N THR A 94 -1.12 11.20 8.36
CA THR A 94 -1.79 10.52 9.48
C THR A 94 -1.15 10.84 10.83
N SER A 95 0.13 11.21 10.86
CA SER A 95 0.78 11.67 12.08
C SER A 95 0.44 13.11 12.46
N ALA A 96 0.13 13.96 11.48
CA ALA A 96 -0.28 15.34 11.70
C ALA A 96 -1.74 15.49 12.17
N LEU A 97 -2.61 14.54 11.84
CA LEU A 97 -4.05 14.62 12.15
C LEU A 97 -4.47 14.20 13.58
N LEU A 98 -3.57 13.63 14.40
CA LEU A 98 -3.84 13.03 15.74
C LEU A 98 -4.83 11.83 15.70
N GLY A 99 -4.95 10.91 16.68
CA GLY A 99 -3.98 10.28 17.57
C GLY A 99 -4.13 8.74 17.54
N PRO A 100 -3.69 8.04 16.48
CA PRO A 100 -3.70 6.58 16.42
C PRO A 100 -2.38 5.99 16.92
N THR A 101 -2.43 4.79 17.51
CA THR A 101 -1.23 4.01 17.84
C THR A 101 -0.45 3.66 16.56
N ARG A 102 0.82 3.25 16.72
CA ARG A 102 1.66 2.83 15.59
C ARG A 102 0.97 1.75 14.74
N GLU A 103 0.28 0.82 15.38
CA GLU A 103 -0.44 -0.27 14.71
C GLU A 103 -1.67 0.24 13.94
N GLN A 104 -2.43 1.16 14.53
CA GLN A 104 -3.58 1.76 13.86
C GLN A 104 -3.18 2.56 12.63
N LYS A 105 -2.08 3.33 12.71
CA LYS A 105 -1.51 4.05 11.56
C LYS A 105 -1.10 3.09 10.45
N PHE A 106 -0.44 1.98 10.82
CA PHE A 106 -0.03 0.95 9.87
C PHE A 106 -1.23 0.30 9.17
N LEU A 107 -2.23 -0.13 9.94
CA LEU A 107 -3.44 -0.77 9.38
C LEU A 107 -4.25 0.21 8.52
N LEU A 108 -4.36 1.47 8.94
CA LEU A 108 -5.02 2.50 8.14
C LEU A 108 -4.31 2.69 6.80
N ALA A 109 -2.98 2.81 6.80
CA ALA A 109 -2.19 2.94 5.58
C ALA A 109 -2.39 1.74 4.63
N LEU A 110 -2.38 0.52 5.18
CA LEU A 110 -2.60 -0.70 4.41
C LEU A 110 -4.01 -0.75 3.81
N ILE A 111 -5.04 -0.44 4.60
CA ILE A 111 -6.43 -0.40 4.13
C ILE A 111 -6.60 0.65 3.03
N THR A 112 -6.06 1.86 3.23
CA THR A 112 -6.13 2.94 2.24
C THR A 112 -5.53 2.50 0.90
N GLN A 113 -4.34 1.90 0.92
CA GLN A 113 -3.69 1.46 -0.30
C GLN A 113 -4.43 0.30 -0.97
N ILE A 114 -4.89 -0.69 -0.21
CA ILE A 114 -5.67 -1.81 -0.75
C ILE A 114 -6.96 -1.32 -1.41
N VAL A 115 -7.68 -0.40 -0.78
CA VAL A 115 -8.91 0.16 -1.34
C VAL A 115 -8.62 0.91 -2.63
N LEU A 116 -7.56 1.74 -2.66
CA LEU A 116 -7.17 2.48 -3.86
C LEU A 116 -6.82 1.53 -5.01
N GLU A 117 -5.95 0.57 -4.76
CA GLU A 117 -5.51 -0.45 -5.72
C GLU A 117 -6.69 -1.26 -6.28
N SER A 118 -7.57 -1.73 -5.39
CA SER A 118 -8.74 -2.53 -5.77
C SER A 118 -9.76 -1.71 -6.57
N ALA A 119 -9.91 -0.43 -6.25
CA ALA A 119 -10.83 0.48 -6.94
C ALA A 119 -10.32 0.84 -8.35
N VAL A 120 -9.06 1.26 -8.47
CA VAL A 120 -8.45 1.66 -9.75
C VAL A 120 -8.34 0.47 -10.70
N ASN A 121 -8.03 -0.71 -10.17
CA ASN A 121 -8.00 -1.95 -10.94
C ASN A 121 -9.36 -2.66 -11.00
N ASN A 122 -10.48 -1.98 -10.76
CA ASN A 122 -11.81 -2.54 -11.01
C ASN A 122 -12.24 -2.29 -12.49
N PRO A 123 -12.87 -3.26 -13.18
CA PRO A 123 -13.40 -3.07 -14.53
C PRO A 123 -14.30 -1.83 -14.65
N PHE A 124 -15.19 -1.60 -13.68
CA PHE A 124 -16.08 -0.44 -13.70
C PHE A 124 -15.32 0.88 -13.75
N PHE A 125 -14.23 0.99 -12.98
CA PHE A 125 -13.39 2.18 -12.97
C PHE A 125 -12.61 2.32 -14.28
N LEU A 126 -12.00 1.24 -14.77
CA LEU A 126 -11.25 1.26 -16.03
C LEU A 126 -12.13 1.60 -17.24
N ASP A 127 -13.34 1.04 -17.32
CA ASP A 127 -14.25 1.29 -18.43
C ASP A 127 -14.74 2.75 -18.44
N SER A 128 -14.89 3.35 -17.26
CA SER A 128 -15.41 4.72 -17.11
C SER A 128 -14.34 5.81 -17.15
N PHE A 129 -13.15 5.52 -16.60
CA PHE A 129 -12.09 6.50 -16.36
C PHE A 129 -10.72 6.08 -16.91
N GLY A 130 -10.52 4.80 -17.22
CA GLY A 130 -9.20 4.24 -17.52
C GLY A 130 -8.53 4.89 -18.72
N SER A 131 -9.23 4.97 -19.86
CA SER A 131 -8.73 5.60 -21.10
C SER A 131 -8.54 7.11 -20.99
N LYS A 132 -9.13 7.74 -19.97
CA LYS A 132 -9.13 9.20 -19.77
C LYS A 132 -8.05 9.63 -18.79
N LEU A 133 -7.81 8.82 -17.76
CA LEU A 133 -6.85 9.11 -16.70
C LEU A 133 -5.46 8.54 -17.00
N PHE A 134 -5.40 7.31 -17.51
CA PHE A 134 -4.16 6.60 -17.78
C PHE A 134 -3.79 6.67 -19.26
N ASP A 135 -2.64 6.10 -19.63
CA ASP A 135 -2.33 5.91 -21.04
C ASP A 135 -3.39 5.02 -21.71
N THR A 136 -3.66 5.27 -22.98
CA THR A 136 -4.60 4.51 -23.81
C THR A 136 -4.28 3.01 -23.88
N SER A 137 -3.04 2.62 -23.59
CA SER A 137 -2.61 1.23 -23.51
C SER A 137 -2.75 0.59 -22.11
N TYR A 138 -3.22 1.34 -21.11
CA TYR A 138 -3.41 0.85 -19.75
C TYR A 138 -4.69 0.03 -19.59
N SER A 139 -4.52 -1.26 -19.31
CA SER A 139 -5.62 -2.20 -19.10
C SER A 139 -5.77 -2.67 -17.65
N GLY A 140 -5.04 -2.08 -16.71
CA GLY A 140 -4.97 -2.52 -15.33
C GLY A 140 -3.84 -3.51 -15.02
N ASP A 141 -3.59 -3.67 -13.73
CA ASP A 141 -2.54 -4.51 -13.16
C ASP A 141 -2.89 -5.99 -13.08
N THR A 142 -1.87 -6.84 -13.00
CA THR A 142 -2.06 -8.20 -12.46
C THR A 142 -2.14 -8.14 -10.95
N VAL A 143 -2.68 -9.20 -10.34
CA VAL A 143 -2.71 -9.32 -8.89
C VAL A 143 -1.31 -9.19 -8.29
N LEU A 144 -0.29 -9.74 -8.95
CA LEU A 144 1.10 -9.61 -8.49
C LEU A 144 1.55 -8.15 -8.44
N ASN A 145 1.30 -7.36 -9.48
CA ASN A 145 1.78 -5.97 -9.53
C ASN A 145 1.08 -5.11 -8.48
N SER A 146 -0.25 -5.15 -8.44
CA SER A 146 -1.04 -4.40 -7.46
C SER A 146 -0.70 -4.75 -6.01
N VAL A 147 -0.41 -6.03 -5.71
CA VAL A 147 0.09 -6.42 -4.37
C VAL A 147 1.49 -5.87 -4.11
N MET A 148 2.38 -5.85 -5.11
CA MET A 148 3.72 -5.30 -4.96
C MET A 148 3.71 -3.78 -4.81
N ASP A 149 2.80 -3.07 -5.48
CA ASP A 149 2.55 -1.65 -5.25
C ASP A 149 2.13 -1.37 -3.81
N THR A 150 1.24 -2.20 -3.25
CA THR A 150 0.92 -2.15 -1.82
C THR A 150 2.16 -2.40 -0.94
N VAL A 151 3.02 -3.35 -1.31
CA VAL A 151 4.26 -3.64 -0.57
C VAL A 151 5.22 -2.44 -0.62
N TRP A 152 5.45 -1.83 -1.78
CA TRP A 152 6.28 -0.63 -1.92
C TRP A 152 5.74 0.54 -1.11
N PHE A 153 4.42 0.73 -1.15
CA PHE A 153 3.73 1.73 -0.34
C PHE A 153 3.94 1.52 1.16
N MET A 154 3.67 0.31 1.66
CA MET A 154 3.84 -0.01 3.07
C MET A 154 5.29 0.06 3.51
N THR A 155 6.22 -0.32 2.63
CA THR A 155 7.66 -0.15 2.84
C THR A 155 7.99 1.33 3.09
N GLY A 156 7.50 2.22 2.24
CA GLY A 156 7.61 3.67 2.44
C GLY A 156 7.03 4.14 3.77
N ASN A 157 5.81 3.72 4.09
CA ASN A 157 5.13 4.09 5.33
C ASN A 157 5.94 3.71 6.60
N LEU A 158 6.60 2.56 6.57
CA LEU A 158 7.48 2.10 7.65
C LEU A 158 8.81 2.86 7.70
N PHE A 159 9.36 3.24 6.54
CA PHE A 159 10.60 4.02 6.44
C PHE A 159 10.44 5.50 6.78
N ALA A 160 9.22 6.03 6.79
CA ALA A 160 8.92 7.43 7.04
C ALA A 160 9.57 8.00 8.32
N VAL A 161 9.69 7.18 9.37
CA VAL A 161 10.27 7.58 10.67
C VAL A 161 11.75 8.00 10.56
N LYS A 162 12.44 7.61 9.48
CA LYS A 162 13.88 7.88 9.29
C LYS A 162 14.18 9.07 8.37
N LEU A 163 13.18 9.62 7.69
CA LEU A 163 13.39 10.68 6.71
C LEU A 163 13.10 12.06 7.33
N PRO A 164 13.91 13.08 7.04
CA PRO A 164 13.55 14.46 7.33
C PRO A 164 12.52 14.98 6.32
N TYR A 165 11.56 15.79 6.79
CA TYR A 165 10.52 16.38 5.93
C TYR A 165 11.06 17.13 4.69
N PRO A 166 12.15 17.94 4.77
CA PRO A 166 12.71 18.58 3.58
C PRO A 166 13.25 17.61 2.54
N VAL A 167 13.79 16.46 2.98
CA VAL A 167 14.30 15.41 2.08
C VAL A 167 13.15 14.78 1.32
N LEU A 168 12.03 14.47 2.01
CA LEU A 168 10.82 13.99 1.35
C LEU A 168 10.31 14.98 0.30
N LEU A 169 10.20 16.27 0.65
CA LEU A 169 9.76 17.29 -0.30
C LEU A 169 10.66 17.38 -1.52
N GLY A 170 11.99 17.31 -1.33
CA GLY A 170 12.95 17.25 -2.43
C GLY A 170 12.77 16.01 -3.30
N MET A 171 12.60 14.83 -2.70
CA MET A 171 12.35 13.57 -3.42
C MET A 171 11.04 13.61 -4.21
N LEU A 172 9.96 14.15 -3.63
CA LEU A 172 8.67 14.33 -4.31
C LEU A 172 8.81 15.30 -5.49
N GLY A 173 9.54 16.40 -5.32
CA GLY A 173 9.79 17.36 -6.41
C GLY A 173 10.58 16.73 -7.56
N VAL A 174 11.65 15.98 -7.25
CA VAL A 174 12.43 15.26 -8.26
C VAL A 174 11.58 14.21 -8.97
N LEU A 175 10.76 13.45 -8.23
CA LEU A 175 9.89 12.46 -8.81
C LEU A 175 8.82 13.10 -9.71
N GLU A 176 8.23 14.21 -9.30
CA GLU A 176 7.23 14.93 -10.10
C GLU A 176 7.84 15.46 -11.41
N LEU A 177 9.08 15.97 -11.35
CA LEU A 177 9.85 16.36 -12.53
C LEU A 177 10.19 15.15 -13.42
N TYR A 178 10.63 14.04 -12.81
CA TYR A 178 10.92 12.81 -13.52
C TYR A 178 9.67 12.30 -14.25
N ARG A 179 8.54 12.18 -13.57
CA ARG A 179 7.29 11.74 -14.18
C ARG A 179 6.86 12.72 -15.28
N GLY A 180 6.90 14.02 -15.01
CA GLY A 180 6.48 15.04 -15.99
C GLY A 180 7.33 15.06 -17.26
N VAL A 181 8.66 14.92 -17.14
CA VAL A 181 9.58 14.98 -18.28
C VAL A 181 9.71 13.61 -18.96
N TYR A 182 9.92 12.56 -18.18
CA TYR A 182 10.22 11.22 -18.68
C TYR A 182 8.95 10.43 -18.99
N LEU A 183 8.00 10.39 -18.06
CA LEU A 183 6.73 9.69 -18.23
C LEU A 183 5.62 10.58 -18.81
N ARG A 184 5.89 11.84 -19.17
CA ARG A 184 4.90 12.78 -19.73
C ARG A 184 3.58 12.88 -18.95
N GLU A 185 3.64 12.56 -17.66
CA GLU A 185 2.51 12.57 -16.74
C GLU A 185 3.00 13.03 -15.39
N ASN A 186 2.15 13.71 -14.64
CA ASN A 186 2.46 14.17 -13.30
C ASN A 186 1.16 14.32 -12.51
N VAL A 187 1.24 14.58 -11.22
CA VAL A 187 0.04 14.70 -10.37
C VAL A 187 -0.90 15.78 -10.91
N PHE A 188 -0.36 16.93 -11.33
CA PHE A 188 -1.16 18.02 -11.91
C PHE A 188 -1.95 17.58 -13.14
N SER A 189 -1.33 16.84 -14.04
CA SER A 189 -1.97 16.34 -15.26
C SER A 189 -3.10 15.36 -14.95
N ILE A 190 -2.91 14.47 -13.97
CA ILE A 190 -3.93 13.49 -13.56
C ILE A 190 -5.11 14.21 -12.90
N VAL A 191 -4.86 15.16 -12.00
CA VAL A 191 -5.92 15.95 -11.36
C VAL A 191 -6.72 16.74 -12.40
N LEU A 192 -6.05 17.33 -13.40
CA LEU A 192 -6.74 18.06 -14.46
C LEU A 192 -7.59 17.12 -15.33
N LYS A 193 -7.05 15.96 -15.73
CA LYS A 193 -7.81 14.93 -16.46
C LYS A 193 -9.02 14.46 -15.66
N MET A 194 -8.86 14.19 -14.36
CA MET A 194 -9.95 13.77 -13.48
C MET A 194 -11.02 14.85 -13.37
N LYS A 195 -10.64 16.11 -13.17
CA LYS A 195 -11.57 17.24 -13.14
C LYS A 195 -12.35 17.33 -14.46
N ASN A 196 -11.65 17.30 -15.60
CA ASN A 196 -12.30 17.40 -16.91
C ASN A 196 -13.23 16.22 -17.18
N THR A 197 -12.82 15.00 -16.81
CA THR A 197 -13.64 13.79 -16.92
C THR A 197 -14.93 13.90 -16.11
N LEU A 198 -14.83 14.34 -14.86
CA LEU A 198 -16.00 14.51 -13.97
C LEU A 198 -16.94 15.62 -14.43
N LEU A 199 -16.42 16.63 -15.12
CA LEU A 199 -17.19 17.74 -15.68
C LEU A 199 -17.68 17.49 -17.12
N GLY A 200 -17.32 16.35 -17.73
CA GLY A 200 -17.66 16.04 -19.12
C GLY A 200 -17.00 16.97 -20.16
N LEU A 201 -15.81 17.50 -19.85
CA LEU A 201 -15.07 18.48 -20.66
C LEU A 201 -14.00 17.82 -21.55
N GLU A 202 -14.24 16.59 -21.99
CA GLU A 202 -13.30 15.80 -22.81
C GLU A 202 -13.35 16.13 -24.30
#